data_AF-A0AAU2Y9D9-F1
#
_entry.id   AF-A0AAU2Y9D9-F1
#
_cell.length_a   1.000
_cell.length_b   1.000
_cell.length_c   1.000
_cell.angle_alpha   90.00
_cell.angle_beta   90.00
_cell.angle_gamma   90.00
#
_symmetry.space_group_name_H-M   'P 1'
#
loop_
_entity.id
_entity.type
_entity.pdbx_description
1 polymer ?
#
loop_
_entity_poly.entity_id
_entity_poly.type
_entity_poly.pdbx_seq_one_letter_code
_entity_poly.pdbx_strand_id
1 'polypeptide(L)' 'MTSSDHLLALIRDTPGIADLLHSSFEFGIFRNDHGEAVRAASGAALEAIAGDWAGGTLFLCHDEDGRRPVVFASSGGTQ' A
#
# COMPACT_ATOMS: atom_id res chain seq x y z
N MET A 1 -5.73 0.75 -16.34
CA MET A 1 -5.76 -0.34 -15.36
C MET A 1 -4.46 -1.09 -15.48
N THR A 2 -3.55 -0.89 -14.54
CA THR A 2 -2.22 -1.50 -14.54
C THR A 2 -2.28 -2.91 -13.96
N SER A 3 -1.18 -3.67 -14.08
CA SER A 3 -1.07 -4.98 -13.42
C SER A 3 -1.26 -4.89 -11.90
N SER A 4 -0.81 -3.80 -11.28
CA SER A 4 -0.98 -3.58 -9.84
C SER A 4 -2.44 -3.36 -9.48
N ASP A 5 -3.18 -2.58 -10.27
CA ASP A 5 -4.63 -2.36 -10.04
C ASP A 5 -5.40 -3.68 -10.07
N HIS A 6 -5.06 -4.56 -11.02
CA HIS A 6 -5.69 -5.87 -11.15
C HIS A 6 -5.37 -6.79 -9.96
N LEU A 7 -4.11 -6.82 -9.49
CA LEU A 7 -3.73 -7.60 -8.32
C LEU A 7 -4.38 -7.09 -7.04
N LEU A 8 -4.46 -5.77 -6.85
CA LEU A 8 -5.14 -5.18 -5.70
C LEU A 8 -6.63 -5.50 -5.70
N ALA A 9 -7.29 -5.46 -6.86
CA ALA A 9 -8.68 -5.89 -7.00
C ALA A 9 -8.83 -7.39 -6.65
N LEU A 10 -7.96 -8.26 -7.17
CA LEU A 10 -8.00 -9.69 -6.88
C LEU A 10 -7.86 -9.99 -5.38
N ILE A 11 -6.96 -9.30 -4.67
CA ILE A 11 -6.79 -9.44 -3.22
C ILE A 11 -8.05 -9.00 -2.49
N ARG A 12 -8.66 -7.87 -2.88
CA ARG A 12 -9.90 -7.36 -2.26
C ARG A 12 -11.08 -8.31 -2.46
N ASP A 13 -11.18 -8.91 -3.63
CA ASP A 13 -12.32 -9.75 -4.01
C ASP A 13 -12.17 -11.21 -3.54
N THR A 14 -11.01 -11.59 -3.01
CA THR A 14 -10.72 -12.95 -2.53
C THR A 14 -10.42 -12.96 -1.03
N PRO A 15 -11.44 -13.15 -0.16
CA PRO A 15 -11.28 -13.05 1.31
C PRO A 15 -10.14 -13.91 1.88
N GLY A 16 -9.98 -15.14 1.40
CA GLY A 16 -8.89 -16.02 1.87
C GLY A 16 -7.49 -15.50 1.56
N ILE A 17 -7.30 -14.77 0.46
CA ILE A 17 -6.02 -14.13 0.14
C ILE A 17 -5.82 -12.92 1.04
N ALA A 18 -6.84 -12.08 1.22
CA ALA A 18 -6.78 -10.92 2.11
C ALA A 18 -6.45 -11.34 3.55
N ASP A 19 -7.09 -12.40 4.06
CA ASP A 19 -6.85 -12.92 5.40
C ASP A 19 -5.44 -13.51 5.56
N LEU A 20 -4.96 -14.25 4.55
CA LEU A 20 -3.60 -14.80 4.56
C LEU A 20 -2.54 -13.67 4.57
N LEU A 21 -2.70 -12.68 3.70
CA LEU A 21 -1.80 -11.54 3.61
C LEU A 21 -1.81 -10.72 4.90
N HIS A 22 -2.99 -10.54 5.50
CA HIS A 22 -3.12 -9.84 6.77
C HIS A 22 -2.42 -10.57 7.91
N SER A 23 -2.72 -11.87 8.08
CA SER A 23 -2.26 -12.67 9.21
C SER A 23 -0.78 -13.06 9.15
N SER A 24 -0.23 -13.27 7.95
CA SER A 24 1.12 -13.84 7.78
C SER A 24 2.15 -12.81 7.33
N PHE A 25 1.71 -11.69 6.74
CA PHE A 25 2.59 -10.71 6.11
C PHE A 25 2.29 -9.27 6.53
N GLU A 26 1.45 -9.08 7.55
CA GLU A 26 1.05 -7.76 8.06
C GLU A 26 0.48 -6.84 6.97
N PHE A 27 -0.08 -7.41 5.91
CA PHE A 27 -0.62 -6.65 4.78
C PHE A 27 -2.15 -6.57 4.88
N GLY A 28 -2.64 -5.49 5.47
CA GLY A 28 -4.08 -5.20 5.57
C GLY A 28 -4.58 -4.38 4.38
N ILE A 29 -5.12 -5.04 3.34
CA ILE A 29 -5.69 -4.40 2.15
C ILE A 29 -6.84 -3.42 2.45
N PHE A 30 -7.54 -3.62 3.57
CA PHE A 30 -8.62 -2.75 4.07
C PHE A 30 -8.16 -1.73 5.11
N ARG A 31 -6.88 -1.71 5.46
CA ARG A 31 -6.26 -0.74 6.39
C ARG A 31 -5.48 0.32 5.61
N ASN A 32 -6.03 0.78 4.50
CA ASN A 32 -5.37 1.70 3.58
C ASN A 32 -5.66 3.18 3.86
N ASP A 33 -6.33 3.50 4.97
CA ASP A 33 -6.54 4.89 5.39
C ASP A 33 -5.34 5.36 6.22
N HIS A 34 -4.54 6.27 5.65
CA HIS A 34 -3.39 6.89 6.32
C HIS A 34 -3.77 8.19 7.07
N GLY A 35 -5.01 8.67 6.95
CA GLY A 35 -5.49 9.90 7.60
C GLY A 35 -5.02 11.22 6.97
N GLU A 36 -3.94 11.22 6.18
CA GLU A 36 -3.46 12.41 5.46
C GLU A 36 -2.94 12.08 4.05
N ALA A 37 -2.93 13.10 3.18
CA ALA A 37 -2.41 12.97 1.83
C ALA A 37 -0.87 13.00 1.82
N VAL A 38 -0.26 11.87 1.45
CA VAL A 38 1.20 11.73 1.40
C VAL A 38 1.73 12.03 -0.01
N ARG A 39 2.89 12.68 -0.08
CA ARG A 39 3.58 13.00 -1.33
C ARG A 39 5.03 12.52 -1.28
N ALA A 40 5.55 12.06 -2.40
CA ALA A 40 6.97 11.81 -2.57
C ALA A 40 7.77 13.12 -2.52
N ALA A 41 9.09 13.04 -2.38
CA ALA A 41 9.98 14.20 -2.40
C ALA A 41 9.87 15.02 -3.71
N SER A 42 9.49 14.38 -4.82
CA SER A 42 9.19 15.04 -6.10
C SER A 42 7.87 15.82 -6.11
N GLY A 43 7.06 15.72 -5.05
CA GLY A 43 5.71 16.28 -4.97
C GLY A 43 4.62 15.39 -5.56
N ALA A 44 4.98 14.28 -6.21
CA ALA A 44 4.02 13.31 -6.76
C ALA A 44 3.15 12.71 -5.64
N ALA A 45 1.86 12.55 -5.90
CA ALA A 45 0.94 11.95 -4.94
C ALA A 45 1.20 10.45 -4.78
N LEU A 46 1.06 9.98 -3.54
CA LEU A 46 1.16 8.57 -3.18
C LEU A 46 -0.22 8.03 -2.81
N GLU A 47 -0.59 6.87 -3.37
CA GLU A 47 -1.87 6.22 -3.12
C GLU A 47 -1.70 5.15 -2.05
N ALA A 48 -2.35 5.29 -0.89
CA ALA A 48 -2.31 4.27 0.14
C ALA A 48 -3.07 3.01 -0.33
N ILE A 49 -2.39 1.86 -0.29
CA ILE A 49 -2.94 0.59 -0.80
C ILE A 49 -3.15 -0.46 0.29
N ALA A 50 -2.37 -0.41 1.38
CA ALA A 50 -2.52 -1.30 2.52
C ALA A 50 -1.83 -0.71 3.75
N GLY A 51 -2.21 -1.17 4.94
CA GLY A 51 -1.55 -0.83 6.19
C GLY A 51 -1.21 -2.05 7.01
N ASP A 52 -0.24 -1.91 7.89
CA ASP A 52 0.17 -2.93 8.84
C ASP A 52 -0.50 -2.78 10.21
N TRP A 53 -0.06 -3.57 11.19
CA TRP A 53 -0.56 -3.50 12.57
C TRP A 53 0.15 -2.46 13.44
N ALA A 54 1.36 -2.06 13.06
CA ALA A 54 2.19 -1.08 13.75
C ALA A 54 1.89 0.37 13.33
N GLY A 55 0.96 0.58 12.39
CA GLY A 55 0.61 1.90 11.87
C GLY A 55 1.42 2.33 10.64
N GLY A 56 2.22 1.42 10.07
CA GLY A 56 2.84 1.61 8.77
C GLY A 56 1.85 1.48 7.62
N THR A 57 2.18 2.09 6.49
CA THR A 57 1.34 2.13 5.30
C THR A 57 2.18 1.89 4.04
N LEU A 58 1.69 1.00 3.18
CA LEU A 58 2.22 0.80 1.83
C LEU A 58 1.51 1.76 0.88
N PHE A 59 2.31 2.45 0.08
CA PHE A 59 1.83 3.39 -0.92
C PHE A 59 2.29 2.99 -2.32
N LEU A 60 1.39 3.13 -3.27
CA LEU A 60 1.67 3.00 -4.68
C LEU A 60 2.07 4.36 -5.26
N CYS A 61 3.22 4.39 -5.93
CA CYS A 61 3.70 5.58 -6.62
C CYS A 61 2.90 5.84 -7.91
N HIS A 62 3.09 7.05 -8.45
CA HIS A 62 2.67 7.36 -9.81
C HIS A 62 3.35 6.41 -10.81
N ASP A 63 2.70 6.21 -11.95
CA ASP A 63 3.28 5.44 -13.06
C ASP A 63 4.40 6.25 -13.72
N GLU A 64 5.59 5.69 -13.72
CA GLU A 64 6.74 6.25 -14.41
C GLU A 64 7.29 5.15 -15.34
N ASP A 65 7.17 5.37 -16.65
CA ASP A 65 7.58 4.43 -17.69
C ASP A 65 7.02 2.99 -17.53
N GLY A 66 5.75 2.87 -17.15
CA GLY A 66 5.06 1.59 -16.97
C GLY A 66 5.40 0.87 -15.67
N ARG A 67 6.11 1.53 -14.75
CA ARG A 67 6.41 1.03 -13.41
C ARG A 67 5.66 1.83 -12.37
N ARG A 68 5.00 1.12 -11.46
CA ARG A 68 4.36 1.68 -10.26
C ARG A 68 4.99 1.04 -9.03
N PRO A 69 6.15 1.54 -8.56
CA PRO A 69 6.79 0.99 -7.37
C PRO A 69 5.92 1.19 -6.14
N VAL A 70 6.14 0.35 -5.13
CA VAL A 70 5.51 0.46 -3.82
C VAL A 70 6.56 0.91 -2.81
N VAL A 71 6.21 1.91 -2.00
CA VAL A 71 7.03 2.38 -0.88
C VAL A 71 6.29 2.12 0.43
N PHE A 72 7.05 1.87 1.49
CA PHE A 72 6.50 1.68 2.83
C PHE A 72 6.92 2.86 3.70
N ALA A 73 5.96 3.48 4.38
CA ALA A 73 6.20 4.51 5.37
C ALA A 73 5.72 4.02 6.73
N SER A 74 6.57 4.20 7.75
CA SER A 74 6.25 3.92 9.13
C SER A 74 6.81 5.04 9.99
N SER A 75 6.14 5.37 11.09
CA SER A 75 6.58 6.37 12.06
C SER A 75 7.77 5.92 12.93
N GLY A 76 8.39 4.77 12.61
CA GLY A 76 9.54 4.20 13.33
C GLY A 76 10.86 4.94 13.08
N GLY A 77 10.95 6.20 13.50
CA GLY A 77 12.20 6.95 13.57
C GLY A 77 12.90 6.76 14.92
N THR A 78 13.62 5.65 15.10
CA THR A 78 14.77 5.60 16.03
C THR A 78 15.92 4.90 15.32
N GLN A 79 17.01 5.65 15.15
CA GLN A 79 18.35 5.14 14.80
C GLN A 79 18.81 4.06 15.78
#